data_AF-A0A9E0GB13-F1
#
_entry.id   AF-A0A9E0GB13-F1
#
_cell.length_a   1.000
_cell.length_b   1.000
_cell.length_c   1.000
_cell.angle_alpha   90.00
_cell.angle_beta   90.00
_cell.angle_gamma   90.00
#
_symmetry.space_group_name_H-M   'P 1'
#
loop_
_entity.id
_entity.type
_entity.pdbx_description
1 polymer ?
#
loop_
_entity_poly.entity_id
_entity_poly.type
_entity_poly.pdbx_seq_one_letter_code
_entity_poly.pdbx_strand_id
1 'polypeptide(L)'
;AIEQVENTELKDDKVLVVYLPDCHESVAGIIAGRVREKFYRPSIVITKAEDGAKGSGRSIEGYNMFEEISKCGKLLNKYGGHPMAAGISLDIDKIDEFRKALNENQTMTENVLTPTVWIDVPMPVDYVDIKLIKQFEKLQPFGKGNEKPVFADRNLTVRQSAVIGKNKNVLRCQLESEHGKLVTAIRFKLDGQEIPEVGRKISMVYYPDINEYNGIVSIQFRIEDWRYV
;
A
#
# COMPACT_ATOMS: atom_id res chain seq x y z
N ALA A 1 -1.46 -13.06 11.44
CA ALA A 1 -1.90 -12.74 10.06
C ALA A 1 -0.71 -12.46 9.15
N ILE A 2 -0.06 -11.29 9.24
CA ILE A 2 1.13 -10.96 8.43
C ILE A 2 2.24 -11.99 8.64
N GLU A 3 2.59 -12.27 9.90
CA GLU A 3 3.58 -13.29 10.25
C GLU A 3 3.24 -14.69 9.71
N GLN A 4 1.95 -15.04 9.70
CA GLN A 4 1.50 -16.31 9.15
C GLN A 4 1.69 -16.35 7.63
N VAL A 5 1.46 -15.24 6.92
CA VAL A 5 1.74 -15.17 5.48
C VAL A 5 3.23 -15.30 5.22
N GLU A 6 4.08 -14.54 5.92
CA GLU A 6 5.53 -14.50 5.70
C GLU A 6 6.23 -15.83 6.01
N ASN A 7 5.75 -16.56 7.03
CA ASN A 7 6.43 -17.75 7.55
C ASN A 7 5.80 -19.08 7.09
N THR A 8 4.84 -19.07 6.17
CA THR A 8 4.21 -20.28 5.63
C THR A 8 4.19 -20.28 4.10
N GLU A 9 3.62 -21.32 3.50
CA GLU A 9 3.44 -21.44 2.05
C GLU A 9 2.49 -20.37 1.48
N LEU A 10 1.71 -19.68 2.34
CA LEU A 10 0.80 -18.61 1.93
C LEU A 10 1.50 -17.44 1.24
N LYS A 11 2.81 -17.24 1.44
CA LYS A 11 3.57 -16.18 0.76
C LYS A 11 3.59 -16.34 -0.77
N ASP A 12 3.42 -17.57 -1.25
CA ASP A 12 3.46 -17.92 -2.67
C ASP A 12 2.07 -17.88 -3.32
N ASP A 13 1.01 -17.73 -2.52
CA ASP A 13 -0.38 -17.61 -2.99
C ASP A 13 -0.63 -16.23 -3.64
N LYS A 14 -1.40 -16.24 -4.74
CA LYS A 14 -1.87 -15.00 -5.39
C LYS A 14 -3.10 -14.43 -4.68
N VAL A 15 -3.88 -15.26 -4.00
CA VAL A 15 -5.03 -14.88 -3.16
C VAL A 15 -4.78 -15.38 -1.75
N LEU A 16 -4.60 -14.46 -0.80
CA LEU A 16 -4.23 -14.80 0.57
C LEU A 16 -5.49 -15.18 1.37
N VAL A 17 -5.56 -16.42 1.85
CA VAL A 17 -6.66 -16.88 2.73
C VAL A 17 -6.09 -17.28 4.09
N VAL A 18 -6.28 -16.40 5.08
CA VAL A 18 -5.66 -16.50 6.41
C VAL A 18 -6.72 -16.87 7.44
N TYR A 19 -6.52 -17.99 8.16
CA TYR A 19 -7.42 -18.41 9.23
C TYR A 19 -6.85 -18.04 10.61
N LEU A 20 -7.63 -17.29 11.39
CA LEU A 20 -7.29 -16.77 12.72
C LEU A 20 -8.39 -17.18 13.73
N PRO A 21 -8.32 -18.39 14.31
CA PRO A 21 -9.38 -18.92 15.18
C PRO A 21 -9.59 -18.10 16.45
N ASP A 22 -8.55 -17.46 16.98
CA ASP A 22 -8.58 -16.69 18.23
C ASP A 22 -9.02 -15.22 18.03
N CYS A 23 -9.35 -14.85 16.79
CA CYS A 23 -9.68 -13.48 16.43
C CYS A 23 -11.20 -13.30 16.35
N HIS A 24 -11.71 -12.19 16.89
CA HIS A 24 -13.13 -11.89 16.84
C HIS A 24 -13.57 -11.49 15.41
N GLU A 25 -14.72 -11.97 14.96
CA GLU A 25 -15.19 -11.77 13.58
C GLU A 25 -15.30 -10.29 13.15
N SER A 26 -15.60 -9.40 14.11
CA SER A 26 -15.77 -7.96 13.85
C SER A 26 -14.50 -7.26 13.34
N VAL A 27 -13.31 -7.82 13.58
CA VAL A 27 -12.03 -7.22 13.14
C VAL A 27 -11.48 -7.86 11.87
N ALA A 28 -12.07 -8.96 11.39
CA ALA A 28 -11.58 -9.70 10.21
C ALA A 28 -11.40 -8.79 8.98
N GLY A 29 -12.35 -7.89 8.72
CA GLY A 29 -12.29 -6.97 7.59
C GLY A 29 -11.16 -5.93 7.69
N ILE A 30 -10.81 -5.49 8.90
CA ILE A 30 -9.70 -4.56 9.15
C ILE A 30 -8.37 -5.27 8.92
N ILE A 31 -8.25 -6.51 9.42
CA ILE A 31 -7.06 -7.33 9.25
C ILE A 31 -6.86 -7.66 7.76
N ALA A 32 -7.91 -8.05 7.05
CA ALA A 32 -7.86 -8.30 5.60
C ALA A 32 -7.38 -7.08 4.81
N GLY A 33 -7.83 -5.88 5.20
CA GLY A 33 -7.35 -4.63 4.60
C GLY A 33 -5.85 -4.42 4.79
N ARG A 34 -5.34 -4.65 6.01
CA ARG A 34 -3.90 -4.52 6.31
C ARG A 34 -3.04 -5.57 5.60
N VAL A 35 -3.51 -6.81 5.51
CA VAL A 35 -2.82 -7.88 4.76
C VAL A 35 -2.76 -7.51 3.28
N ARG A 36 -3.88 -7.07 2.70
CA ARG A 36 -3.91 -6.56 1.32
C ARG A 36 -2.95 -5.39 1.12
N GLU A 37 -2.91 -4.42 2.02
CA GLU A 37 -2.01 -3.27 1.92
C GLU A 37 -0.54 -3.67 1.98
N LYS A 38 -0.17 -4.63 2.84
CA LYS A 38 1.21 -5.09 3.00
C LYS A 38 1.71 -5.89 1.80
N PHE A 39 0.88 -6.80 1.27
CA PHE A 39 1.30 -7.75 0.21
C PHE A 39 0.79 -7.40 -1.19
N TYR A 40 -0.13 -6.44 -1.30
CA TYR A 40 -0.85 -6.13 -2.54
C TYR A 40 -1.41 -7.39 -3.22
N ARG A 41 -2.14 -8.19 -2.43
CA ARG A 41 -2.85 -9.39 -2.87
C ARG A 41 -4.31 -9.32 -2.40
N PRO A 42 -5.29 -9.81 -3.18
CA PRO A 42 -6.62 -10.07 -2.65
C PRO A 42 -6.50 -10.93 -1.39
N SER A 43 -7.11 -10.48 -0.30
CA SER A 43 -6.91 -11.08 1.01
C SER A 43 -8.25 -11.37 1.68
N ILE A 44 -8.41 -12.58 2.19
CA ILE A 44 -9.56 -13.05 2.97
C ILE A 44 -9.06 -13.50 4.33
N VAL A 45 -9.59 -12.89 5.38
CA VAL A 45 -9.34 -13.31 6.76
C VAL A 45 -10.56 -14.04 7.28
N ILE A 46 -10.35 -15.28 7.71
CA ILE A 46 -11.36 -16.19 8.25
C ILE A 46 -11.13 -16.30 9.76
N THR A 47 -12.21 -16.28 10.52
CA THR A 47 -12.24 -16.39 11.99
C THR A 47 -13.22 -17.49 12.39
N LYS A 48 -12.99 -18.11 13.56
CA LYS A 48 -13.94 -19.07 14.12
C LYS A 48 -15.22 -18.34 14.54
N ALA A 49 -16.37 -18.95 14.26
CA ALA A 49 -17.69 -18.44 14.65
C ALA A 49 -18.45 -19.52 15.44
N GLU A 50 -19.65 -19.20 15.94
CA GLU A 50 -20.53 -20.17 16.62
C GLU A 50 -20.85 -21.36 15.70
N ASP A 51 -21.26 -21.07 14.46
CA ASP A 51 -21.57 -22.06 13.44
C ASP A 51 -20.50 -22.07 12.33
N GLY A 52 -19.39 -22.78 12.60
CA GLY A 52 -18.29 -22.96 11.66
C GLY A 52 -17.32 -21.77 11.63
N ALA A 53 -17.13 -21.18 10.46
CA ALA A 53 -16.21 -20.05 10.27
C ALA A 53 -16.84 -18.93 9.45
N LYS A 54 -16.47 -17.69 9.75
CA LYS A 54 -16.83 -16.50 8.97
C LYS A 54 -15.58 -15.80 8.48
N GLY A 55 -15.65 -15.25 7.27
CA GLY A 55 -14.53 -14.52 6.67
C GLY A 55 -14.93 -13.18 6.07
N SER A 56 -13.97 -12.25 6.06
CA SER A 56 -14.08 -10.97 5.36
C SER A 56 -12.92 -10.80 4.39
N GLY A 57 -13.25 -10.44 3.15
CA GLY A 57 -12.32 -10.25 2.05
C GLY A 57 -12.13 -8.77 1.66
N ARG A 58 -10.92 -8.44 1.20
CA ARG A 58 -10.58 -7.16 0.56
C ARG A 58 -9.79 -7.42 -0.71
N SER A 59 -10.24 -6.85 -1.82
CA SER A 59 -9.61 -7.04 -3.14
C SER A 59 -8.65 -5.90 -3.50
N ILE A 60 -7.92 -6.12 -4.58
CA ILE A 60 -7.12 -5.13 -5.32
C ILE A 60 -7.78 -4.83 -6.67
N GLU A 61 -7.36 -3.77 -7.33
CA GLU A 61 -7.79 -3.49 -8.70
C GLU A 61 -7.39 -4.63 -9.66
N GLY A 62 -8.26 -4.93 -10.63
CA GLY A 62 -8.03 -6.04 -11.57
C GLY A 62 -8.39 -7.44 -11.05
N TYR A 63 -8.92 -7.56 -9.81
CA TYR A 63 -9.46 -8.82 -9.29
C TYR A 63 -10.89 -8.65 -8.75
N ASN A 64 -11.88 -9.24 -9.41
CA ASN A 64 -13.27 -9.24 -8.95
C ASN A 64 -13.48 -10.34 -7.91
N MET A 65 -13.30 -9.99 -6.64
CA MET A 65 -13.37 -10.95 -5.54
C MET A 65 -14.73 -11.64 -5.44
N PHE A 66 -15.83 -10.93 -5.71
CA PHE A 66 -17.16 -11.52 -5.62
C PHE A 66 -17.40 -12.59 -6.70
N GLU A 67 -16.97 -12.32 -7.94
CA GLU A 67 -17.07 -13.30 -9.03
C GLU A 67 -16.23 -14.55 -8.75
N GLU A 68 -15.00 -14.40 -8.27
CA GLU A 68 -14.12 -15.54 -8.00
C GLU A 68 -14.59 -16.39 -6.80
N ILE A 69 -15.11 -15.75 -5.75
CA ILE A 69 -15.74 -16.45 -4.63
C ILE A 69 -17.01 -17.18 -5.11
N SER A 70 -17.78 -16.58 -6.02
CA SER A 70 -19.00 -17.21 -6.55
C SER A 70 -18.72 -18.52 -7.28
N LYS A 71 -17.57 -18.64 -7.97
CA LYS A 71 -17.12 -19.89 -8.58
C LYS A 71 -16.86 -21.00 -7.55
N CYS A 72 -16.51 -20.62 -6.32
CA CYS A 72 -16.27 -21.53 -5.21
C CYS A 72 -17.50 -21.75 -4.32
N GLY A 73 -18.69 -21.29 -4.73
CA GLY A 73 -19.90 -21.24 -3.90
C GLY A 73 -20.34 -22.58 -3.30
N LYS A 74 -19.98 -23.72 -3.91
CA LYS A 74 -20.27 -25.06 -3.38
C LYS A 74 -19.58 -25.38 -2.05
N LEU A 75 -18.48 -24.69 -1.75
CA LEU A 75 -17.71 -24.85 -0.51
C LEU A 75 -18.22 -23.94 0.62
N LEU A 76 -19.15 -23.03 0.31
CA LEU A 76 -19.56 -21.94 1.18
C LEU A 76 -20.99 -22.17 1.68
N ASN A 77 -21.22 -21.90 2.96
CA ASN A 77 -22.54 -21.94 3.56
C ASN A 77 -23.34 -20.68 3.19
N LYS A 78 -22.66 -19.52 3.17
CA LYS A 78 -23.19 -18.22 2.70
C LYS A 78 -22.06 -17.38 2.15
N TYR A 79 -22.32 -16.57 1.13
CA TYR A 79 -21.38 -15.57 0.64
C TYR A 79 -22.11 -14.39 -0.01
N GLY A 80 -21.45 -13.25 -0.06
CA GLY A 80 -21.98 -12.02 -0.65
C GLY A 80 -20.91 -10.93 -0.72
N GLY A 81 -21.20 -9.86 -1.46
CA GLY A 81 -20.32 -8.69 -1.51
C GLY A 81 -20.30 -8.00 -2.87
N HIS A 82 -19.16 -7.38 -3.13
CA HIS A 82 -18.87 -6.54 -4.29
C HIS A 82 -17.45 -6.85 -4.81
N PRO A 83 -17.06 -6.33 -5.98
CA PRO A 83 -15.74 -6.61 -6.55
C PRO A 83 -14.56 -6.36 -5.60
N MET A 84 -14.66 -5.34 -4.73
CA MET A 84 -13.58 -4.94 -3.82
C MET A 84 -13.66 -5.52 -2.40
N ALA A 85 -14.76 -6.15 -2.02
CA ALA A 85 -14.96 -6.68 -0.68
C ALA A 85 -16.03 -7.76 -0.65
N ALA A 86 -15.81 -8.83 0.11
CA ALA A 86 -16.77 -9.91 0.26
C ALA A 86 -16.86 -10.39 1.71
N GLY A 87 -17.99 -11.02 2.05
CA GLY A 87 -18.19 -11.77 3.27
C GLY A 87 -18.53 -13.21 2.94
N ILE A 88 -17.98 -14.15 3.70
CA ILE A 88 -18.21 -15.59 3.51
C ILE A 88 -18.50 -16.28 4.85
N SER A 89 -19.14 -17.44 4.78
CA SER A 89 -19.19 -18.43 5.86
C SER A 89 -19.04 -19.82 5.25
N LEU A 90 -18.35 -20.70 5.97
CA LEU A 90 -18.00 -22.05 5.54
C LEU A 90 -17.68 -22.92 6.75
N ASP A 91 -17.67 -24.23 6.54
CA ASP A 91 -17.24 -25.19 7.54
C ASP A 91 -15.70 -25.13 7.69
N ILE A 92 -15.20 -25.35 8.91
CA ILE A 92 -13.77 -25.18 9.23
C ILE A 92 -12.89 -26.14 8.40
N ASP A 93 -13.39 -27.35 8.14
CA ASP A 93 -12.71 -28.38 7.34
C ASP A 93 -12.63 -28.03 5.84
N LYS A 94 -13.46 -27.12 5.34
CA LYS A 94 -13.44 -26.66 3.94
C LYS A 94 -12.50 -25.47 3.69
N ILE A 95 -11.87 -24.91 4.72
CA ILE A 95 -11.02 -23.71 4.58
C ILE A 95 -9.86 -23.95 3.60
N ASP A 96 -9.19 -25.09 3.73
CA ASP A 96 -8.03 -25.40 2.89
C ASP A 96 -8.42 -25.69 1.44
N GLU A 97 -9.54 -26.41 1.24
CA GLU A 97 -10.12 -26.64 -0.08
C GLU A 97 -10.53 -25.32 -0.76
N PHE A 98 -11.14 -24.41 0.00
CA PHE A 98 -11.51 -23.08 -0.49
C PHE A 98 -10.29 -22.23 -0.88
N ARG A 99 -9.22 -22.25 -0.07
CA ARG A 99 -7.96 -21.56 -0.37
C ARG A 99 -7.37 -22.06 -1.69
N LYS A 100 -7.30 -23.38 -1.86
CA LYS A 100 -6.78 -24.01 -3.07
C LYS A 100 -7.62 -23.65 -4.28
N ALA A 101 -8.94 -23.79 -4.19
CA ALA A 101 -9.87 -23.46 -5.28
C ALA A 101 -9.74 -22.00 -5.74
N LEU A 102 -9.59 -21.04 -4.83
CA LEU A 102 -9.39 -19.63 -5.20
C LEU A 102 -8.06 -19.40 -5.95
N ASN A 103 -6.98 -20.02 -5.49
CA ASN A 103 -5.66 -19.85 -6.11
C ASN A 103 -5.52 -20.60 -7.45
N GLU A 104 -6.26 -21.69 -7.65
CA GLU A 104 -6.34 -22.39 -8.94
C GLU A 104 -7.23 -21.66 -9.95
N ASN A 105 -8.32 -21.04 -9.50
CA ASN A 105 -9.29 -20.36 -10.37
C ASN A 105 -8.84 -18.96 -10.81
N GLN A 106 -8.00 -18.28 -10.03
CA GLN A 106 -7.55 -16.93 -10.36
C GLN A 106 -6.72 -16.92 -11.65
N THR A 107 -6.86 -15.84 -12.42
CA THR A 107 -6.15 -15.62 -13.69
C THR A 107 -5.25 -14.37 -13.65
N MET A 108 -4.87 -13.93 -12.45
CA MET A 108 -4.11 -12.71 -12.26
C MET A 108 -2.67 -12.86 -12.80
N THR A 109 -2.27 -11.89 -13.60
CA THR A 109 -0.89 -11.74 -14.07
C THR A 109 -0.05 -11.01 -13.02
N GLU A 110 1.27 -11.11 -13.11
CA GLU A 110 2.19 -10.39 -12.21
C GLU A 110 1.99 -8.86 -12.26
N ASN A 111 1.54 -8.33 -13.40
CA ASN A 111 1.22 -6.90 -13.52
C ASN A 111 0.05 -6.49 -12.62
N VAL A 112 -1.00 -7.32 -12.52
CA VAL A 112 -2.14 -7.07 -11.61
C VAL A 112 -1.69 -7.14 -10.15
N LEU A 113 -0.73 -8.02 -9.87
CA LEU A 113 -0.15 -8.21 -8.54
C LEU A 113 0.93 -7.18 -8.19
N THR A 114 1.19 -6.22 -9.07
CA THR A 114 2.16 -5.15 -8.83
C THR A 114 1.41 -3.84 -8.58
N PRO A 115 1.64 -3.18 -7.43
CA PRO A 115 1.07 -1.86 -7.18
C PRO A 115 1.45 -0.89 -8.31
N THR A 116 0.46 -0.21 -8.87
CA THR A 116 0.68 0.81 -9.90
C THR A 116 0.49 2.19 -9.28
N VAL A 117 1.45 3.08 -9.50
CA VAL A 117 1.37 4.48 -9.08
C VAL A 117 1.08 5.33 -10.31
N TRP A 118 -0.06 6.02 -10.29
CA TRP A 118 -0.42 6.99 -11.32
C TRP A 118 0.22 8.34 -10.98
N ILE A 119 1.03 8.86 -11.90
CA ILE A 119 1.68 10.16 -11.75
C ILE A 119 0.89 11.16 -12.57
N ASP A 120 0.33 12.17 -11.89
CA ASP A 120 -0.45 13.23 -12.55
C ASP A 120 0.46 14.15 -13.35
N VAL A 121 1.60 14.55 -12.77
CA VAL A 121 2.54 15.47 -13.39
C VAL A 121 3.99 15.07 -13.11
N PRO A 122 4.82 14.85 -14.14
CA PRO A 122 6.27 14.73 -13.98
C PRO A 122 6.86 16.13 -13.72
N MET A 123 6.79 16.58 -12.47
CA MET A 123 7.18 17.92 -12.05
C MET A 123 8.60 17.90 -11.47
N PRO A 124 9.58 18.59 -12.09
CA PRO A 124 10.91 18.68 -11.52
C PRO A 124 10.89 19.45 -10.20
N VAL A 125 11.69 19.02 -9.22
CA VAL A 125 11.75 19.66 -7.90
C VAL A 125 12.22 21.12 -7.99
N ASP A 126 12.92 21.47 -9.08
CA ASP A 126 13.37 22.82 -9.40
C ASP A 126 12.23 23.83 -9.54
N TYR A 127 11.08 23.40 -10.08
CA TYR A 127 9.91 24.25 -10.31
C TYR A 127 9.13 24.59 -9.03
N VAL A 128 9.33 23.83 -7.97
CA VAL A 128 8.58 24.00 -6.73
C VAL A 128 9.08 25.21 -5.95
N ASP A 129 8.15 26.13 -5.67
CA ASP A 129 8.29 27.26 -4.77
C ASP A 129 7.10 27.36 -3.79
N ILE A 130 7.21 28.24 -2.80
CA ILE A 130 6.16 28.47 -1.79
C ILE A 130 4.85 28.93 -2.43
N LYS A 131 4.91 29.71 -3.51
CA LYS A 131 3.72 30.28 -4.16
C LYS A 131 2.91 29.17 -4.83
N LEU A 132 3.57 28.24 -5.50
CA LEU A 132 2.96 27.07 -6.13
C LEU A 132 2.32 26.16 -5.07
N ILE A 133 3.01 25.89 -3.97
CA ILE A 133 2.43 25.07 -2.88
C ILE A 133 1.16 25.72 -2.32
N LYS A 134 1.18 27.03 -2.07
CA LYS A 134 -0.02 27.79 -1.65
C LYS A 134 -1.14 27.80 -2.68
N GLN A 135 -0.84 27.61 -3.97
CA GLN A 135 -1.87 27.41 -4.98
C GLN A 135 -2.50 26.02 -4.86
N PHE A 136 -1.71 24.97 -4.60
CA PHE A 136 -2.24 23.62 -4.36
C PHE A 136 -3.10 23.54 -3.10
N GLU A 137 -2.78 24.29 -2.04
CA GLU A 137 -3.61 24.37 -0.84
C GLU A 137 -5.05 24.82 -1.13
N LYS A 138 -5.27 25.63 -2.18
CA LYS A 138 -6.62 26.05 -2.61
C LYS A 138 -7.47 24.93 -3.19
N LEU A 139 -6.87 23.79 -3.53
CA LEU A 139 -7.59 22.60 -4.01
C LEU A 139 -8.16 21.75 -2.87
N GLN A 140 -7.86 22.11 -1.62
CA GLN A 140 -8.41 21.43 -0.45
C GLN A 140 -9.92 21.65 -0.29
N PRO A 141 -10.64 20.74 0.40
CA PRO A 141 -10.14 19.56 1.12
C PRO A 141 -9.84 18.38 0.19
N PHE A 142 -8.71 17.70 0.45
CA PHE A 142 -8.39 16.46 -0.23
C PHE A 142 -9.10 15.27 0.42
N GLY A 143 -9.48 14.29 -0.39
CA GLY A 143 -10.17 13.08 0.07
C GLY A 143 -10.70 12.26 -1.11
N LYS A 144 -11.67 11.38 -0.82
CA LYS A 144 -12.29 10.55 -1.86
C LYS A 144 -12.99 11.44 -2.90
N GLY A 145 -12.58 11.34 -4.16
CA GLY A 145 -13.10 12.17 -5.26
C GLY A 145 -12.37 13.50 -5.47
N ASN A 146 -11.39 13.82 -4.62
CA ASN A 146 -10.47 14.96 -4.79
C ASN A 146 -9.13 14.59 -4.16
N GLU A 147 -8.44 13.64 -4.78
CA GLU A 147 -7.16 13.14 -4.26
C GLU A 147 -6.06 14.20 -4.42
N LYS A 148 -5.02 14.10 -3.59
CA LYS A 148 -3.85 14.98 -3.75
C LYS A 148 -3.18 14.66 -5.09
N PRO A 149 -2.80 15.68 -5.88
CA PRO A 149 -2.01 15.45 -7.08
C PRO A 149 -0.72 14.70 -6.76
N VAL A 150 -0.37 13.73 -7.61
CA VAL A 150 0.82 12.90 -7.48
C VAL A 150 1.90 13.43 -8.43
N PHE A 151 3.01 13.89 -7.85
CA PHE A 151 4.14 14.42 -8.61
C PHE A 151 5.29 13.43 -8.64
N ALA A 152 6.12 13.47 -9.69
CA ALA A 152 7.34 12.69 -9.74
C ALA A 152 8.50 13.45 -10.40
N ASP A 153 9.71 13.14 -9.95
CA ASP A 153 10.97 13.59 -10.57
C ASP A 153 11.97 12.43 -10.60
N ARG A 154 12.95 12.51 -11.50
CA ARG A 154 13.94 11.46 -11.76
C ARG A 154 15.36 11.99 -11.69
N ASN A 155 16.32 11.07 -11.63
CA ASN A 155 17.76 11.38 -11.65
C ASN A 155 18.26 12.25 -10.48
N LEU A 156 17.56 12.21 -9.35
CA LEU A 156 17.91 12.95 -8.14
C LEU A 156 19.10 12.28 -7.45
N THR A 157 20.20 13.01 -7.29
CA THR A 157 21.40 12.48 -6.64
C THR A 157 21.26 12.55 -5.12
N VAL A 158 21.42 11.42 -4.45
CA VAL A 158 21.36 11.36 -2.98
C VAL A 158 22.66 11.96 -2.42
N ARG A 159 22.57 13.10 -1.74
CA ARG A 159 23.72 13.76 -1.09
C ARG A 159 23.83 13.41 0.38
N GLN A 160 22.70 13.26 1.05
CA GLN A 160 22.63 12.79 2.43
C GLN A 160 21.40 11.90 2.58
N SER A 161 21.50 10.89 3.44
CA SER A 161 20.41 9.96 3.75
C SER A 161 20.54 9.53 5.20
N ALA A 162 19.48 9.72 5.98
CA ALA A 162 19.48 9.38 7.40
C ALA A 162 18.09 8.94 7.86
N VAL A 163 18.05 7.96 8.77
CA VAL A 163 16.83 7.58 9.46
C VAL A 163 16.78 8.30 10.81
N ILE A 164 15.73 9.09 11.01
CA ILE A 164 15.53 9.96 12.16
C ILE A 164 14.25 9.59 12.94
N GLY A 165 14.07 10.24 14.09
CA GLY A 165 12.95 10.03 14.99
C GLY A 165 13.20 8.93 16.03
N LYS A 166 12.51 9.01 17.17
CA LYS A 166 12.68 8.09 18.31
C LYS A 166 12.47 6.62 17.92
N ASN A 167 11.55 6.39 16.98
CA ASN A 167 11.19 5.05 16.50
C ASN A 167 11.95 4.64 15.23
N LYS A 168 12.94 5.43 14.78
CA LYS A 168 13.71 5.21 13.53
C LYS A 168 12.82 4.90 12.32
N ASN A 169 11.74 5.67 12.16
CA ASN A 169 10.68 5.42 11.19
C ASN A 169 10.51 6.56 10.18
N VAL A 170 11.42 7.54 10.16
CA VAL A 170 11.40 8.65 9.22
C VAL A 170 12.72 8.69 8.46
N LEU A 171 12.66 8.47 7.15
CA LEU A 171 13.79 8.72 6.26
C LEU A 171 13.83 10.21 5.95
N ARG A 172 15.02 10.82 6.06
CA ARG A 172 15.30 12.17 5.60
C ARG A 172 16.47 12.14 4.64
N CYS A 173 16.28 12.71 3.47
CA CYS A 173 17.29 12.82 2.42
C CYS A 173 17.55 14.29 2.08
N GLN A 174 18.79 14.58 1.69
CA GLN A 174 19.10 15.73 0.84
C GLN A 174 19.33 15.20 -0.56
N LEU A 175 18.52 15.68 -1.51
CA LEU A 175 18.56 15.27 -2.90
C LEU A 175 19.01 16.44 -3.76
N GLU A 176 19.85 16.20 -4.75
CA GLU A 176 20.26 17.20 -5.74
C GLU A 176 19.61 16.92 -7.08
N SER A 177 18.94 17.92 -7.65
CA SER A 177 18.39 17.84 -9.01
C SER A 177 19.48 17.82 -10.08
N GLU A 178 19.13 17.48 -11.32
CA GLU A 178 20.05 17.57 -12.46
C GLU A 178 20.52 19.01 -12.72
N HIS A 179 19.80 20.01 -12.20
CA HIS A 179 20.14 21.42 -12.27
C HIS A 179 20.90 21.94 -11.03
N GLY A 180 21.27 21.05 -10.10
CA GLY A 180 22.08 21.39 -8.91
C GLY A 180 21.30 21.95 -7.72
N LYS A 181 19.95 21.96 -7.76
CA LYS A 181 19.13 22.40 -6.62
C LYS A 181 19.14 21.31 -5.55
N LEU A 182 19.53 21.69 -4.34
CA LEU A 182 19.42 20.84 -3.16
C LEU A 182 18.02 20.95 -2.54
N VAL A 183 17.36 19.82 -2.34
CA VAL A 183 16.03 19.73 -1.73
C VAL A 183 16.00 18.74 -0.58
N THR A 184 15.28 19.10 0.48
CA THR A 184 15.03 18.19 1.60
C THR A 184 13.80 17.35 1.31
N ALA A 185 13.98 16.03 1.29
CA ALA A 185 12.91 15.08 1.10
C ALA A 185 12.75 14.19 2.33
N ILE A 186 11.52 13.83 2.68
CA ILE A 186 11.22 12.97 3.82
C ILE A 186 10.23 11.87 3.49
N ARG A 187 10.40 10.69 4.07
CA ARG A 187 9.42 9.60 4.04
C ARG A 187 9.06 9.20 5.45
N PHE A 188 7.79 9.25 5.79
CA PHE A 188 7.29 8.72 7.06
C PHE A 188 6.99 7.22 6.96
N LYS A 189 6.92 6.54 8.11
CA LYS A 189 6.58 5.12 8.21
C LYS A 189 7.52 4.23 7.38
N LEU A 190 8.83 4.49 7.48
CA LEU A 190 9.84 3.60 6.96
C LEU A 190 9.72 2.23 7.68
N ASP A 191 9.42 1.17 6.94
CA ASP A 191 9.22 -0.20 7.47
C ASP A 191 9.94 -1.21 6.57
N GLY A 192 11.16 -1.60 6.97
CA GLY A 192 11.97 -2.62 6.26
C GLY A 192 12.43 -2.24 4.85
N GLN A 193 12.15 -1.01 4.39
CA GLN A 193 12.58 -0.52 3.09
C GLN A 193 14.07 -0.19 3.09
N GLU A 194 14.69 -0.35 1.92
CA GLU A 194 16.07 0.07 1.70
C GLU A 194 16.23 1.58 1.99
N ILE A 195 17.43 1.99 2.37
CA ILE A 195 17.76 3.39 2.57
C ILE A 195 18.56 3.84 1.33
N PRO A 196 18.16 4.92 0.63
CA PRO A 196 18.90 5.40 -0.53
C PRO A 196 20.35 5.69 -0.19
N GLU A 197 21.27 5.09 -0.95
CA GLU A 197 22.71 5.25 -0.78
C GLU A 197 23.22 6.60 -1.30
N VAL A 198 24.12 7.23 -0.54
CA VAL A 198 24.76 8.48 -0.93
C VAL A 198 25.58 8.29 -2.21
N GLY A 199 25.46 9.24 -3.13
CA GLY A 199 26.13 9.23 -4.45
C GLY A 199 25.34 8.55 -5.55
N ARG A 200 24.29 7.79 -5.22
CA ARG A 200 23.42 7.16 -6.23
C ARG A 200 22.28 8.09 -6.66
N LYS A 201 21.70 7.78 -7.81
CA LYS A 201 20.54 8.49 -8.35
C LYS A 201 19.26 7.71 -8.09
N ILE A 202 18.21 8.44 -7.72
CA ILE A 202 16.87 7.90 -7.52
C ILE A 202 15.85 8.65 -8.37
N SER A 203 14.74 7.98 -8.66
CA SER A 203 13.46 8.63 -9.00
C SER A 203 12.57 8.61 -7.78
N MET A 204 11.79 9.67 -7.56
CA MET A 204 10.85 9.74 -6.45
C MET A 204 9.47 10.21 -6.92
N VAL A 205 8.44 9.63 -6.31
CA VAL A 205 7.07 10.12 -6.30
C VAL A 205 6.88 10.92 -5.00
N TYR A 206 6.36 12.13 -5.10
CA TYR A 206 6.35 13.06 -3.97
C TYR A 206 5.14 13.99 -3.96
N TYR A 207 4.96 14.66 -2.81
CA TYR A 207 4.12 15.83 -2.66
C TYR A 207 4.91 16.97 -1.98
N PRO A 208 4.95 18.19 -2.55
CA PRO A 208 5.64 19.31 -1.92
C PRO A 208 4.81 19.92 -0.79
N ASP A 209 5.46 20.31 0.30
CA ASP A 209 4.83 20.86 1.49
C ASP A 209 5.68 22.01 2.06
N ILE A 210 5.03 22.89 2.83
CA ILE A 210 5.70 23.98 3.55
C ILE A 210 5.96 23.51 4.98
N ASN A 211 7.23 23.40 5.36
CA ASN A 211 7.65 23.11 6.71
C ASN A 211 8.06 24.39 7.44
N GLU A 212 7.38 24.68 8.55
CA GLU A 212 7.70 25.78 9.46
C GLU A 212 8.19 25.23 10.80
N TYR A 213 9.45 25.51 11.14
CA TYR A 213 10.07 25.06 12.38
C TYR A 213 10.94 26.17 12.98
N ASN A 214 10.70 26.51 14.26
CA ASN A 214 11.37 27.61 14.96
C ASN A 214 11.36 28.94 14.17
N GLY A 215 10.24 29.23 13.50
CA GLY A 215 10.07 30.44 12.66
C GLY A 215 10.82 30.40 11.31
N ILE A 216 11.50 29.30 10.99
CA ILE A 216 12.12 29.09 9.67
C ILE A 216 11.11 28.36 8.79
N VAL A 217 10.72 29.01 7.70
CA VAL A 217 9.88 28.44 6.65
C VAL A 217 10.78 27.85 5.56
N SER A 218 10.51 26.61 5.19
CA SER A 218 11.30 25.85 4.21
C SER A 218 10.38 24.96 3.38
N ILE A 219 10.79 24.64 2.15
CA ILE A 219 10.08 23.66 1.32
C ILE A 219 10.60 22.26 1.67
N GLN A 220 9.69 21.32 1.86
CA GLN A 220 9.98 19.93 2.10
C GLN A 220 9.19 19.04 1.15
N PHE A 221 9.84 18.01 0.63
CA PHE A 221 9.24 17.07 -0.31
C PHE A 221 8.88 15.79 0.42
N ARG A 222 7.59 15.49 0.57
CA ARG A 222 7.16 14.23 1.17
C ARG A 222 7.19 13.13 0.11
N ILE A 223 8.10 12.19 0.27
CA ILE A 223 8.25 11.01 -0.58
C ILE A 223 7.10 10.05 -0.28
N GLU A 224 6.33 9.72 -1.30
CA GLU A 224 5.35 8.64 -1.29
C GLU A 224 6.00 7.34 -1.79
N ASP A 225 6.82 7.42 -2.85
CA ASP A 225 7.64 6.30 -3.32
C ASP A 225 8.98 6.70 -3.94
N TRP A 226 9.94 5.77 -3.99
CA TRP A 226 11.22 6.00 -4.66
C TRP A 226 11.84 4.70 -5.17
N ARG A 227 12.70 4.81 -6.19
CA ARG A 227 13.50 3.70 -6.72
C ARG A 227 14.83 4.21 -7.26
N TYR A 228 15.85 3.35 -7.29
CA TYR A 228 17.07 3.68 -8.03
C TYR A 228 16.81 3.84 -9.52
N VAL A 229 17.60 4.73 -10.13
CA VAL A 229 17.70 4.87 -11.59
C VAL A 229 18.70 3.87 -12.13
#